data_AF-A0A6A0AAD2-F1
#
_entry.id   AF-A0A6A0AAD2-F1
#
_cell.length_a   1.000
_cell.length_b   1.000
_cell.length_c   1.000
_cell.angle_alpha   90.00
_cell.angle_beta   90.00
_cell.angle_gamma   90.00
#
_symmetry.space_group_name_H-M   'P 1'
#
loop_
_entity.id
_entity.type
_entity.pdbx_description
1 polymer ?
#
loop_
_entity_poly.entity_id
_entity_poly.type
_entity_poly.pdbx_seq_one_letter_code
_entity_poly.pdbx_strand_id
1 'polypeptide(L)'
;MQLGELLITATLRHEMPELEAEHGSLIKQRAKNALEIQSLEDQVLHAINTTSTEALLEESEVFNMLVALQASAYAIKSKVHRIEDSQRRINDVRTTIDKACACDESALTAI
;
A
#
# COMPACT_ATOMS: atom_id res chain seq x y z
N MET A 1 -24.28 -0.56 6.59
CA MET A 1 -23.02 -0.67 5.82
C MET A 1 -22.17 -1.88 6.19
N GLN A 2 -22.06 -2.30 7.46
CA GLN A 2 -21.13 -3.38 7.86
C GLN A 2 -21.49 -4.79 7.34
N LEU A 3 -22.79 -5.13 7.17
CA LEU A 3 -23.20 -6.48 6.75
C LEU A 3 -22.86 -6.76 5.27
N GLY A 4 -23.02 -5.77 4.39
CA GLY A 4 -22.70 -5.90 2.96
C GLY A 4 -21.20 -6.09 2.72
N GLU A 5 -20.36 -5.33 3.42
CA GLU A 5 -18.90 -5.52 3.37
C GLU A 5 -18.47 -6.91 3.88
N LEU A 6 -19.13 -7.42 4.92
CA LEU A 6 -18.91 -8.77 5.44
C LEU A 6 -19.30 -9.84 4.43
N LEU A 7 -20.44 -9.67 3.75
CA LEU A 7 -20.92 -10.59 2.72
C LEU A 7 -19.98 -10.61 1.51
N ILE A 8 -19.59 -9.44 0.99
CA ILE A 8 -18.64 -9.30 -0.12
C ILE A 8 -17.29 -9.93 0.23
N THR A 9 -16.80 -9.70 1.45
CA THR A 9 -15.54 -10.29 1.92
C THR A 9 -15.64 -11.81 2.05
N ALA A 10 -16.79 -12.34 2.49
CA ALA A 10 -17.04 -13.78 2.57
C ALA A 10 -17.13 -14.42 1.19
N THR A 11 -17.84 -13.80 0.25
CA THR A 11 -17.96 -14.24 -1.14
C THR A 11 -16.59 -14.23 -1.83
N LEU A 12 -15.81 -13.16 -1.68
CA LEU A 12 -14.45 -13.09 -2.25
C LEU A 12 -13.50 -14.12 -1.64
N ARG A 13 -13.58 -14.40 -0.34
CA ARG A 13 -12.80 -15.48 0.27
C ARG A 13 -13.18 -16.86 -0.25
N HIS A 14 -14.43 -17.06 -0.65
CA HIS A 14 -14.90 -18.34 -1.15
C HIS A 14 -14.60 -18.51 -2.65
N GLU A 15 -14.88 -17.50 -3.46
CA GLU A 15 -14.74 -17.54 -4.92
C GLU A 15 -13.34 -17.19 -5.42
N MET A 16 -12.61 -16.33 -4.69
CA MET A 16 -11.28 -15.84 -5.07
C MET A 16 -10.31 -15.77 -3.87
N PRO A 17 -10.05 -16.89 -3.18
CA PRO A 17 -9.26 -16.93 -1.94
C PRO A 17 -7.85 -16.36 -2.09
N GLU A 18 -7.21 -16.58 -3.24
CA GLU A 18 -5.86 -16.08 -3.54
C GLU A 18 -5.83 -14.54 -3.59
N LEU A 19 -6.88 -13.92 -4.14
CA LEU A 19 -7.00 -12.47 -4.28
C LEU A 19 -7.19 -11.79 -2.91
N GLU A 20 -7.99 -12.39 -2.00
CA GLU A 20 -8.14 -11.87 -0.64
C GLU A 20 -6.88 -12.08 0.22
N ALA A 21 -6.20 -13.20 0.05
CA ALA A 21 -4.91 -13.42 0.70
C ALA A 21 -3.86 -12.40 0.24
N GLU A 22 -3.80 -12.11 -1.06
CA GLU A 22 -2.95 -11.07 -1.63
C GLU A 22 -3.34 -9.69 -1.10
N HIS A 23 -4.63 -9.36 -1.07
CA HIS A 23 -5.13 -8.09 -0.54
C HIS A 23 -4.71 -7.85 0.92
N GLY A 24 -4.90 -8.85 1.78
CA GLY A 24 -4.47 -8.79 3.18
C GLY A 24 -2.96 -8.64 3.35
N SER A 25 -2.17 -9.32 2.51
CA SER A 25 -0.71 -9.18 2.47
C SER A 25 -0.28 -7.78 2.05
N LEU A 26 -0.88 -7.23 1.00
CA LEU A 26 -0.60 -5.90 0.47
C LEU A 26 -0.93 -4.79 1.47
N ILE A 27 -2.03 -4.91 2.23
CA ILE A 27 -2.38 -3.95 3.29
C ILE A 27 -1.30 -3.92 4.39
N LYS A 28 -0.87 -5.09 4.85
CA LYS A 28 0.18 -5.20 5.89
C LYS A 28 1.51 -4.65 5.38
N GLN A 29 1.88 -4.94 4.14
CA GLN A 29 3.08 -4.39 3.52
C GLN A 29 3.00 -2.87 3.37
N ARG A 30 1.85 -2.30 3.00
CA ARG A 30 1.67 -0.85 2.90
C ARG A 30 1.92 -0.15 4.23
N ALA A 31 1.35 -0.69 5.32
CA ALA A 31 1.56 -0.14 6.66
C ALA A 31 3.03 -0.23 7.09
N LYS A 32 3.69 -1.36 6.81
CA LYS A 32 5.12 -1.55 7.09
C LYS A 32 6.00 -0.56 6.31
N ASN A 33 5.76 -0.41 5.02
CA ASN A 33 6.54 0.48 4.16
C ASN A 33 6.38 1.95 4.59
N ALA A 34 5.19 2.37 5.02
CA ALA A 34 4.98 3.73 5.53
C ALA A 34 5.83 4.03 6.78
N LEU A 35 5.92 3.07 7.71
CA LEU A 35 6.78 3.19 8.89
C LEU A 35 8.28 3.19 8.52
N GLU A 36 8.69 2.38 7.54
CA GLU A 36 10.07 2.35 7.06
C GLU A 36 10.48 3.68 6.41
N ILE A 37 9.60 4.31 5.61
CA ILE A 37 9.86 5.65 5.03
C ILE A 37 10.08 6.67 6.15
N GLN A 38 9.15 6.73 7.11
CA GLN A 38 9.24 7.67 8.21
C GLN A 38 10.55 7.49 9.00
N SER A 39 10.94 6.24 9.26
CA SER A 39 12.20 5.95 9.94
C SER A 39 13.42 6.39 9.14
N LEU A 40 13.41 6.24 7.81
CA LEU A 40 14.50 6.69 6.95
C LEU A 40 14.58 8.22 6.89
N GLU A 41 13.44 8.91 6.85
CA GLU A 41 13.37 10.37 6.92
C GLU A 41 13.94 10.89 8.26
N ASP A 42 13.57 10.26 9.37
CA ASP A 42 14.11 10.60 10.70
C ASP A 42 15.62 10.36 10.79
N GLN A 43 16.13 9.27 10.20
CA GLN A 43 17.56 8.97 10.14
C GLN A 43 18.33 10.01 9.32
N VAL A 44 17.79 10.44 8.17
CA VAL A 44 18.37 11.51 7.36
C VAL A 44 18.40 12.82 8.14
N LEU A 45 17.30 13.19 8.77
CA LEU A 45 17.21 14.41 9.56
C LEU A 45 18.21 14.38 10.72
N HIS A 46 18.33 13.24 11.39
CA HIS A 46 19.30 13.04 12.47
C HIS A 46 20.74 13.16 11.97
N ALA A 47 21.08 12.52 10.84
CA ALA A 47 22.41 12.62 10.24
C ALA A 47 22.75 14.06 9.86
N ILE A 48 21.82 14.81 9.27
CA ILE A 48 22.01 16.23 8.94
C ILE A 48 22.21 17.06 10.21
N ASN A 49 21.44 16.81 11.28
CA ASN A 49 21.51 17.58 12.52
C ASN A 49 22.72 17.26 13.40
N THR A 50 23.27 16.05 13.30
CA THR A 50 24.41 15.58 14.12
C THR A 50 25.75 15.71 13.43
N THR A 51 25.77 15.83 12.10
CA THR A 51 27.01 16.05 11.34
C THR A 51 27.36 17.55 11.37
N SER A 52 28.50 17.90 11.97
CA SER A 52 29.06 19.25 11.90
C SER A 52 29.28 19.65 10.43
N THR A 53 29.06 20.94 10.11
CA THR A 53 29.29 21.53 8.78
C THR A 53 30.70 21.26 8.23
N GLU A 54 31.69 21.00 9.09
CA GLU A 54 33.07 20.62 8.71
C GLU A 54 33.22 19.16 8.26
N ALA A 55 32.42 18.22 8.78
CA ALA A 55 32.42 16.82 8.32
C ALA A 55 31.59 16.62 7.04
N LEU A 56 30.66 17.52 6.75
CA LEU A 56 29.95 17.59 5.47
C LEU A 56 30.88 17.99 4.30
N LEU A 57 32.03 18.64 4.59
CA LEU A 57 33.01 19.07 3.58
C LEU A 57 34.03 17.98 3.20
N GLU A 58 34.16 16.90 3.97
CA GLU A 58 34.99 15.72 3.61
C GLU A 58 34.23 14.76 2.65
N GLU A 59 33.47 15.35 1.73
CA GLU A 59 32.50 14.78 0.80
C GLU A 59 32.94 13.47 0.13
N SER A 60 32.40 12.35 0.62
CA SER A 60 32.18 11.15 -0.22
C SER A 60 31.12 10.25 0.39
N GLU A 61 31.27 9.89 1.66
CA GLU A 61 30.42 8.86 2.27
C GLU A 61 29.00 9.36 2.58
N VAL A 62 28.84 10.58 3.10
CA VAL A 62 27.52 11.16 3.40
C VAL A 62 26.73 11.40 2.11
N PHE A 63 27.38 11.90 1.05
CA PHE A 63 26.76 12.07 -0.25
C PHE A 63 26.31 10.72 -0.84
N ASN A 64 27.17 9.70 -0.80
CA ASN A 64 26.83 8.35 -1.27
C ASN A 64 25.66 7.75 -0.47
N MET A 65 25.62 8.01 0.84
CA MET A 65 24.53 7.57 1.70
C MET A 65 23.21 8.27 1.34
N LEU A 66 23.24 9.58 1.08
CA LEU A 66 22.07 10.35 0.62
C LEU A 66 21.57 9.89 -0.75
N VAL A 67 22.47 9.59 -1.69
CA VAL A 67 22.11 9.05 -3.01
C VAL A 67 21.46 7.66 -2.88
N ALA A 68 22.02 6.79 -2.04
CA ALA A 68 21.45 5.46 -1.77
C ALA A 68 20.06 5.56 -1.11
N LEU A 69 19.89 6.48 -0.16
CA LEU A 69 18.61 6.80 0.47
C LEU A 69 17.59 7.32 -0.53
N GLN A 70 17.99 8.22 -1.42
CA GLN A 70 17.13 8.74 -2.47
C GLN A 70 16.66 7.63 -3.43
N ALA A 71 17.57 6.76 -3.86
CA ALA A 71 17.23 5.60 -4.70
C ALA A 71 16.26 4.65 -3.99
N SER A 72 16.48 4.38 -2.70
CA SER A 72 15.57 3.57 -1.88
C SER A 72 14.19 4.21 -1.76
N ALA A 73 14.13 5.52 -1.50
CA ALA A 73 12.87 6.27 -1.41
C ALA A 73 12.08 6.23 -2.73
N TYR A 74 12.75 6.36 -3.88
CA TYR A 74 12.10 6.19 -5.19
C TYR A 74 11.58 4.77 -5.41
N ALA A 75 12.36 3.75 -5.06
CA ALA A 75 11.93 2.35 -5.18
C ALA A 75 10.71 2.08 -4.29
N ILE A 76 10.66 2.64 -3.08
CA ILE A 76 9.51 2.52 -2.19
C ILE A 76 8.30 3.26 -2.76
N LYS A 77 8.45 4.50 -3.24
CA LYS A 77 7.34 5.23 -3.90
C LYS A 77 6.75 4.47 -5.07
N SER A 78 7.59 3.85 -5.90
CA SER A 78 7.14 3.00 -7.01
C SER A 78 6.36 1.78 -6.51
N LYS A 79 6.83 1.11 -5.44
CA LYS A 79 6.10 -0.01 -4.82
C LYS A 79 4.75 0.43 -4.25
N VAL A 80 4.68 1.57 -3.58
CA VAL A 80 3.43 2.13 -3.05
C VAL A 80 2.44 2.39 -4.18
N HIS A 81 2.89 3.01 -5.27
CA HIS A 81 2.04 3.27 -6.44
C HIS A 81 1.45 1.99 -7.03
N ARG A 82 2.27 0.93 -7.17
CA ARG A 82 1.80 -0.39 -7.63
C ARG A 82 0.78 -1.02 -6.68
N ILE A 83 0.95 -0.85 -5.37
CA ILE A 83 -0.01 -1.32 -4.36
C ILE A 83 -1.35 -0.58 -4.51
N GLU A 84 -1.31 0.74 -4.70
CA GLU A 84 -2.51 1.56 -4.89
C GLU A 84 -3.29 1.15 -6.15
N ASP A 85 -2.60 0.93 -7.26
CA ASP A 85 -3.24 0.44 -8.49
C ASP A 85 -3.84 -0.96 -8.32
N SER A 86 -3.15 -1.85 -7.60
CA SER A 86 -3.69 -3.19 -7.29
C SER A 86 -4.93 -3.10 -6.38
N GLN A 87 -4.91 -2.20 -5.39
CA GLN A 87 -6.05 -1.95 -4.51
C GLN A 87 -7.24 -1.38 -5.29
N ARG A 88 -7.00 -0.50 -6.27
CA ARG A 88 -8.05 0.03 -7.16
C ARG A 88 -8.71 -1.11 -7.94
N ARG A 89 -7.92 -1.99 -8.55
CA ARG A 89 -8.44 -3.15 -9.31
C ARG A 89 -9.26 -4.09 -8.44
N ILE A 90 -8.83 -4.36 -7.21
CA ILE A 90 -9.60 -5.18 -6.25
C ILE A 90 -10.94 -4.50 -5.91
N ASN A 91 -10.95 -3.18 -5.73
CA ASN A 91 -12.18 -2.43 -5.50
C ASN A 91 -13.13 -2.43 -6.72
N ASP A 92 -12.60 -2.41 -7.94
CA ASP A 92 -13.40 -2.52 -9.17
C ASP A 92 -14.11 -3.88 -9.24
N VAL A 93 -13.40 -4.97 -8.87
CA VAL A 93 -13.97 -6.31 -8.75
C VAL A 93 -15.06 -6.35 -7.67
N ARG A 94 -14.79 -5.77 -6.50
CA ARG A 94 -15.79 -5.66 -5.42
C ARG A 94 -17.04 -4.92 -5.86
N THR A 95 -16.88 -3.81 -6.57
CA THR A 95 -18.01 -3.01 -7.08
C THR A 95 -18.81 -3.77 -8.14
N THR A 96 -18.14 -4.59 -8.95
CA THR A 96 -18.79 -5.46 -9.93
C THR A 96 -19.63 -6.55 -9.25
N ILE A 97 -19.09 -7.19 -8.22
CA ILE A 97 -19.80 -8.21 -7.42
C ILE A 97 -20.99 -7.57 -6.69
N ASP A 98 -20.81 -6.41 -6.08
CA ASP A 98 -21.88 -5.68 -5.39
C ASP A 98 -23.05 -5.33 -6.33
N LYS A 99 -22.74 -4.89 -7.56
CA LYS A 99 -23.75 -4.65 -8.60
C LYS A 99 -24.43 -5.93 -9.08
N ALA A 100 -23.71 -7.03 -9.20
CA ALA A 100 -24.28 -8.32 -9.60
C ALA A 100 -25.26 -8.85 -8.53
N CYS A 101 -24.90 -8.76 -7.24
CA CYS A 101 -25.79 -9.10 -6.13
C CYS A 101 -27.06 -8.22 -6.11
N ALA A 102 -26.93 -6.92 -6.38
CA ALA A 102 -28.09 -6.01 -6.44
C ALA A 102 -29.03 -6.31 -7.63
N CYS A 103 -28.51 -6.82 -8.76
CA CYS A 103 -29.33 -7.26 -9.88
C CYS A 103 -30.13 -8.54 -9.57
N ASP A 104 -29.57 -9.49 -8.82
CA ASP A 104 -30.28 -10.71 -8.43
C ASP A 104 -31.42 -10.46 -7.43
N GLU A 105 -31.27 -9.50 -6.50
CA GLU A 105 -32.37 -9.10 -5.61
C GLU A 105 -33.56 -8.47 -6.37
N SER A 106 -33.30 -7.75 -7.48
CA SER A 106 -34.34 -7.17 -8.32
C SER A 106 -35.11 -8.21 -9.15
N ALA A 107 -34.49 -9.34 -9.49
CA ALA A 107 -35.13 -10.44 -10.21
C ALA A 107 -36.01 -11.30 -9.29
N LEU A 108 -35.63 -11.43 -8.01
CA LEU A 108 -36.38 -12.17 -6.99
C LEU A 108 -37.60 -11.42 -6.43
N THR A 109 -37.64 -10.09 -6.57
CA THR A 109 -38.79 -9.25 -6.15
C THR A 109 -39.81 -8.99 -7.27
N ALA A 110 -39.54 -9.46 -8.49
CA ALA A 110 -40.42 -9.32 -9.65
C ALA A 110 -41.28 -10.57 -9.94
N ILE A 111 -41.27 -11.57 -9.05
CA ILE A 111 -42.13 -12.77 -9.06
C ILE A 111 -43.05 -12.70 -7.83
#